data_AF-A0A537XA31-F1
#
_entry.id   AF-A0A537XA31-F1
#
_cell.length_a   1.000
_cell.length_b   1.000
_cell.length_c   1.000
_cell.angle_alpha   90.00
_cell.angle_beta   90.00
_cell.angle_gamma   90.00
#
_symmetry.space_group_name_H-M   'P 1'
#
loop_
_entity.id
_entity.type
_entity.pdbx_description
1 polymer ?
#
loop_
_entity_poly.entity_id
_entity_poly.type
_entity_poly.pdbx_seq_one_letter_code
_entity_poly.pdbx_strand_id
1 'polypeptide(L)'
;MSPRIPTRSSVRLRTRVTAIVALACAAALGGAPVALSGASAAKKKVRLTHSKTFTLPAHTTKVFDVTYPSALKFRGAKYSCKAKASGLGRKHVKILSRGSALGGTVCRVKARNNAKLPSLDTTARVKVTATTTY
;
A
#
# COMPACT_ATOMS: atom_id res chain seq x y z
N MET A 1 -25.18 29.87 -27.58
CA MET A 1 -26.19 28.83 -27.91
C MET A 1 -25.47 27.47 -27.96
N SER A 2 -26.03 26.46 -27.26
CA SER A 2 -25.59 25.05 -27.06
C SER A 2 -24.99 24.34 -28.30
N PRO A 3 -24.32 23.14 -28.22
CA PRO A 3 -24.56 22.05 -27.26
C PRO A 3 -23.39 21.03 -26.97
N ARG A 4 -23.77 19.92 -26.31
CA ARG A 4 -23.22 18.53 -26.36
C ARG A 4 -22.23 18.07 -25.29
N ILE A 5 -22.81 17.41 -24.30
CA ILE A 5 -22.27 16.26 -23.55
C ILE A 5 -21.66 15.22 -24.53
N PRO A 6 -20.56 14.57 -24.15
CA PRO A 6 -20.56 13.12 -24.24
C PRO A 6 -20.11 12.42 -22.95
N THR A 7 -20.98 11.53 -22.52
CA THR A 7 -20.76 10.27 -21.81
C THR A 7 -19.60 9.47 -22.44
N ARG A 8 -18.66 8.95 -21.63
CA ARG A 8 -18.31 7.51 -21.60
C ARG A 8 -17.19 7.18 -20.60
N SER A 9 -17.58 6.36 -19.63
CA SER A 9 -16.87 5.22 -19.04
C SER A 9 -15.47 4.92 -19.62
N SER A 10 -14.43 5.17 -18.83
CA SER A 10 -13.06 4.75 -19.16
C SER A 10 -12.86 3.27 -18.83
N VAL A 11 -12.96 2.52 -19.91
CA VAL A 11 -12.64 1.10 -20.12
C VAL A 11 -11.36 0.67 -19.40
N ARG A 12 -11.48 -0.41 -18.61
CA ARG A 12 -10.36 -1.30 -18.27
C ARG A 12 -9.78 -1.84 -19.58
N LEU A 13 -8.45 -1.87 -19.74
CA LEU A 13 -7.75 -3.13 -19.96
C LEU A 13 -6.24 -2.94 -19.89
N ARG A 14 -5.66 -3.68 -18.95
CA ARG A 14 -4.25 -4.02 -18.90
C ARG A 14 -4.02 -5.12 -19.94
N THR A 15 -3.15 -4.91 -20.92
CA THR A 15 -2.48 -6.05 -21.58
C THR A 15 -1.18 -5.59 -22.25
N ARG A 16 -0.09 -5.61 -21.50
CA ARG A 16 1.28 -5.74 -22.04
C ARG A 16 1.79 -7.11 -21.60
N VAL A 17 1.59 -8.14 -22.41
CA VAL A 17 2.37 -9.39 -22.41
C VAL A 17 2.30 -9.93 -23.84
N THR A 18 3.22 -9.49 -24.70
CA THR A 18 4.34 -10.31 -25.23
C THR A 18 3.90 -11.66 -25.79
N ALA A 19 3.95 -11.76 -27.11
CA ALA A 19 3.75 -12.95 -27.92
C ALA A 19 4.80 -14.02 -27.61
N ILE A 20 4.37 -15.29 -27.53
CA ILE A 20 5.22 -16.44 -27.89
C ILE A 20 4.34 -17.36 -28.75
N VAL A 21 4.72 -17.45 -30.01
CA VAL A 21 4.25 -18.42 -30.99
C VAL A 21 4.93 -19.75 -30.69
N ALA A 22 4.17 -20.82 -30.56
CA ALA A 22 4.65 -22.18 -30.79
C ALA A 22 3.52 -23.01 -31.39
N LEU A 23 3.65 -23.22 -32.70
CA LEU A 23 2.85 -24.06 -33.57
C LEU A 23 3.19 -25.54 -33.28
N ALA A 24 2.21 -26.41 -33.03
CA ALA A 24 2.40 -27.86 -33.21
C ALA A 24 1.06 -28.61 -33.32
N CYS A 25 0.76 -28.96 -34.57
CA CYS A 25 0.11 -30.15 -35.11
C CYS A 25 -1.17 -30.75 -34.49
N ALA A 26 -2.10 -30.98 -35.42
CA ALA A 26 -3.34 -31.73 -35.28
C ALA A 26 -3.13 -33.24 -35.15
N ALA A 27 -4.22 -33.88 -34.69
CA ALA A 27 -4.73 -35.21 -35.03
C ALA A 27 -4.69 -36.31 -33.95
N ALA A 28 -5.85 -36.97 -33.89
CA ALA A 28 -6.11 -38.38 -33.54
C ALA A 28 -6.12 -38.80 -32.06
N LEU A 29 -7.36 -39.02 -31.58
CA LEU A 29 -7.86 -40.27 -30.99
C LEU A 29 -6.82 -41.18 -30.29
N GLY A 30 -6.95 -41.30 -28.97
CA GLY A 30 -6.44 -42.45 -28.23
C GLY A 30 -5.91 -42.14 -26.83
N GLY A 31 -6.55 -42.72 -25.81
CA GLY A 31 -5.89 -43.10 -24.56
C GLY A 31 -5.68 -42.01 -23.49
N ALA A 32 -6.34 -42.22 -22.35
CA ALA A 32 -6.05 -41.67 -21.02
C ALA A 32 -4.53 -41.64 -20.67
N PRO A 33 -4.05 -40.82 -19.69
CA PRO A 33 -4.79 -40.37 -18.52
C PRO A 33 -4.84 -38.87 -18.28
N VAL A 34 -5.95 -38.48 -17.65
CA VAL A 34 -6.16 -37.22 -16.93
C VAL A 34 -4.94 -36.89 -16.09
N ALA A 35 -4.16 -35.92 -16.57
CA ALA A 35 -3.25 -35.18 -15.72
C ALA A 35 -4.10 -34.52 -14.64
N LEU A 36 -4.05 -35.07 -13.43
CA LEU A 36 -4.40 -34.37 -12.20
C LEU A 36 -3.51 -33.12 -12.15
N SER A 37 -3.98 -32.07 -12.81
CA SER A 37 -3.48 -30.72 -12.67
C SER A 37 -3.72 -30.37 -11.21
N GLY A 38 -2.68 -30.61 -10.40
CA GLY A 38 -2.60 -30.15 -9.04
C GLY A 38 -2.72 -28.64 -9.10
N ALA A 39 -3.96 -28.17 -8.99
CA ALA A 39 -4.28 -26.79 -8.70
C ALA A 39 -3.66 -26.52 -7.34
N SER A 40 -2.38 -26.12 -7.35
CA SER A 40 -1.70 -25.57 -6.20
C SER A 40 -2.53 -24.37 -5.80
N ALA A 41 -3.41 -24.57 -4.83
CA ALA A 41 -4.27 -23.54 -4.32
C ALA A 41 -3.34 -22.42 -3.83
N ALA A 42 -3.21 -21.37 -4.63
CA ALA A 42 -2.41 -20.23 -4.29
C ALA A 42 -2.99 -19.68 -2.99
N LYS A 43 -2.33 -19.95 -1.86
CA LYS A 43 -2.77 -19.48 -0.54
C LYS A 43 -2.96 -17.98 -0.67
N LYS A 44 -4.22 -17.53 -0.61
CA LYS A 44 -4.61 -16.13 -0.79
C LYS A 44 -4.02 -15.34 0.37
N LYS A 45 -2.89 -14.68 0.13
CA LYS A 45 -2.24 -13.81 1.14
C LYS A 45 -3.24 -12.72 1.54
N VAL A 46 -3.60 -12.71 2.82
CA VAL A 46 -4.45 -11.70 3.42
C VAL A 46 -3.59 -10.49 3.71
N ARG A 47 -4.03 -9.30 3.31
CA ARG A 47 -3.35 -8.04 3.58
C ARG A 47 -4.29 -7.08 4.29
N LEU A 48 -4.01 -6.84 5.57
CA LEU A 48 -4.74 -5.89 6.40
C LEU A 48 -3.94 -4.60 6.52
N THR A 49 -4.62 -3.46 6.44
CA THR A 49 -3.98 -2.15 6.52
C THR A 49 -4.78 -1.24 7.43
N HIS A 50 -4.09 -0.58 8.34
CA HIS A 50 -4.63 0.49 9.17
C HIS A 50 -3.80 1.74 8.92
N SER A 51 -4.45 2.86 8.61
CA SER A 51 -3.75 4.12 8.40
C SER A 51 -4.43 5.27 9.12
N LYS A 52 -3.62 6.15 9.71
CA LYS A 52 -4.09 7.36 10.38
C LYS A 52 -3.28 8.55 9.89
N THR A 53 -3.96 9.67 9.70
CA THR A 53 -3.32 10.93 9.30
C THR A 53 -3.29 11.86 10.49
N PHE A 54 -2.12 12.39 10.79
CA PHE A 54 -1.90 13.28 11.91
C PHE A 54 -1.47 14.66 11.42
N THR A 55 -1.82 15.69 12.17
CA THR A 55 -1.33 17.04 11.93
C THR A 55 0.04 17.20 12.60
N LEU A 56 1.00 17.76 11.86
CA LEU A 56 2.34 18.11 12.34
C LEU A 56 2.56 19.62 12.18
N PRO A 57 2.36 20.40 13.26
CA PRO A 57 2.57 21.84 13.25
C PRO A 57 3.99 22.24 12.84
N ALA A 58 4.17 23.47 12.35
CA ALA A 58 5.48 24.04 12.06
C ALA A 58 6.40 24.00 13.30
N HIS A 59 7.71 23.89 13.07
CA HIS A 59 8.73 23.86 14.12
C HIS A 59 8.53 22.79 15.23
N THR A 60 7.75 21.73 14.97
CA THR A 60 7.53 20.66 15.96
C THR A 60 8.15 19.34 15.54
N THR A 61 8.54 18.56 16.55
CA THR A 61 8.85 17.14 16.40
C THR A 61 7.79 16.35 17.15
N LYS A 62 7.14 15.40 16.47
CA LYS A 62 6.14 14.52 17.09
C LYS A 62 6.40 13.07 16.76
N VAL A 63 5.90 12.22 17.65
CA VAL A 63 5.85 10.77 17.50
C VAL A 63 4.40 10.40 17.22
N PHE A 64 4.21 9.52 16.24
CA PHE A 64 2.90 9.05 15.81
C PHE A 64 2.86 7.53 15.89
N ASP A 65 1.86 7.01 16.57
CA ASP A 65 1.67 5.58 16.76
C ASP A 65 0.37 5.13 16.08
N VAL A 66 0.47 4.04 15.31
CA VAL A 66 -0.67 3.38 14.67
C VAL A 66 -0.58 1.88 14.92
N THR A 67 -1.60 1.33 15.56
CA THR A 67 -1.69 -0.10 15.87
C THR A 67 -1.76 -0.94 14.60
N TYR A 68 -0.98 -2.00 14.53
CA TYR A 68 -1.11 -3.00 13.46
C TYR A 68 -2.47 -3.71 13.57
N PRO A 69 -3.18 -3.91 12.45
CA PRO A 69 -4.51 -4.54 12.47
C PRO A 69 -4.48 -6.01 12.93
N SER A 70 -3.31 -6.65 13.01
CA SER A 70 -3.16 -8.01 13.55
C SER A 70 -1.89 -8.12 14.39
N ALA A 71 -1.79 -7.29 15.42
CA ALA A 71 -0.64 -7.19 16.31
C ALA A 71 -0.28 -8.50 17.04
N LEU A 72 -1.23 -9.44 17.18
CA LEU A 72 -1.03 -10.72 17.90
C LEU A 72 -0.73 -11.92 16.99
N LYS A 73 -0.74 -11.73 15.66
CA LYS A 73 -0.45 -12.82 14.71
C LYS A 73 1.04 -12.89 14.38
N PHE A 74 1.84 -13.55 15.21
CA PHE A 74 3.30 -13.59 15.01
C PHE A 74 3.77 -14.64 13.99
N ARG A 75 3.04 -15.75 13.82
CA ARG A 75 3.46 -16.84 12.91
C ARG A 75 3.03 -16.56 11.47
N GLY A 76 4.01 -16.42 10.58
CA GLY A 76 3.79 -16.23 9.14
C GLY A 76 3.38 -14.80 8.73
N ALA A 77 3.19 -13.89 9.69
CA ALA A 77 2.82 -12.51 9.38
C ALA A 77 4.05 -11.64 9.09
N LYS A 78 3.91 -10.78 8.08
CA LYS A 78 4.85 -9.71 7.76
C LYS A 78 4.23 -8.38 8.12
N TYR A 79 4.97 -7.59 8.88
CA TYR A 79 4.56 -6.25 9.30
C TYR A 79 5.31 -5.20 8.48
N SER A 80 4.63 -4.12 8.11
CA SER A 80 5.22 -3.00 7.36
C SER A 80 4.74 -1.68 7.95
N CYS A 81 5.69 -0.84 8.39
CA CYS A 81 5.43 0.52 8.86
C CYS A 81 5.82 1.52 7.77
N LYS A 82 4.84 2.29 7.25
CA LYS A 82 5.08 3.33 6.25
C LYS A 82 4.61 4.68 6.77
N ALA A 83 5.31 5.73 6.37
CA ALA A 83 4.95 7.11 6.66
C ALA A 83 5.08 7.95 5.40
N LYS A 84 4.11 8.83 5.16
CA LYS A 84 4.13 9.81 4.07
C LYS A 84 3.70 11.18 4.59
N ALA A 85 4.47 12.20 4.27
CA ALA A 85 4.07 13.59 4.50
C ALA A 85 3.16 14.08 3.35
N SER A 86 2.13 14.84 3.68
CA SER A 86 1.19 15.47 2.76
C SER A 86 0.82 16.88 3.25
N GLY A 87 0.09 17.65 2.43
CA GLY A 87 -0.22 19.05 2.68
C GLY A 87 0.88 20.01 2.20
N LEU A 88 0.62 21.31 2.36
CA LEU A 88 1.49 22.40 1.91
C LEU A 88 2.84 22.39 2.64
N GLY A 89 2.84 22.06 3.94
CA GLY A 89 4.04 21.95 4.76
C GLY A 89 4.92 20.73 4.48
N ARG A 90 4.55 19.82 3.57
CA ARG A 90 5.25 18.53 3.36
C ARG A 90 6.75 18.68 3.06
N LYS A 91 7.14 19.76 2.37
CA LYS A 91 8.53 20.03 1.97
C LYS A 91 9.47 20.27 3.17
N HIS A 92 8.90 20.69 4.31
CA HIS A 92 9.64 20.94 5.53
C HIS A 92 9.66 19.73 6.48
N VAL A 93 8.94 18.65 6.14
CA VAL A 93 8.83 17.46 6.99
C VAL A 93 9.99 16.52 6.72
N LYS A 94 10.73 16.20 7.78
CA LYS A 94 11.74 15.15 7.80
C LYS A 94 11.24 14.00 8.68
N ILE A 95 11.14 12.81 8.11
CA ILE A 95 10.88 11.59 8.89
C ILE A 95 12.21 11.17 9.50
N LEU A 96 12.30 11.19 10.83
CA LEU A 96 13.52 10.88 11.56
C LEU A 96 13.66 9.39 11.80
N SER A 97 12.56 8.71 12.14
CA SER A 97 12.55 7.26 12.31
C SER A 97 11.17 6.69 12.02
N ARG A 98 11.15 5.41 11.64
CA ARG A 98 9.93 4.62 11.43
C ARG A 98 10.24 3.17 11.77
N GLY A 99 9.32 2.48 12.44
CA GLY A 99 9.51 1.08 12.78
C GLY A 99 8.43 0.55 13.71
N SER A 100 8.51 -0.74 14.00
CA SER A 100 7.66 -1.36 15.00
C SER A 100 8.13 -0.97 16.40
N ALA A 101 7.20 -0.73 17.32
CA ALA A 101 7.46 -0.42 18.72
C ALA A 101 6.46 -1.17 19.63
N LEU A 102 6.59 -1.01 20.95
CA LEU A 102 5.74 -1.65 21.96
C LEU A 102 5.59 -3.17 21.73
N GLY A 103 6.72 -3.87 21.64
CA GLY A 103 6.73 -5.32 21.40
C GLY A 103 6.28 -5.75 20.00
N GLY A 104 6.22 -4.84 19.03
CA GLY A 104 5.81 -5.14 17.65
C GLY A 104 4.36 -4.82 17.33
N THR A 105 3.60 -4.32 18.30
CA THR A 105 2.14 -4.11 18.19
C THR A 105 1.77 -2.81 17.49
N VAL A 106 2.65 -1.80 17.50
CA VAL A 106 2.42 -0.49 16.88
C VAL A 106 3.49 -0.13 15.86
N CYS A 107 3.08 0.56 14.81
CA CYS A 107 3.96 1.29 13.89
C CYS A 107 4.18 2.69 14.44
N ARG A 108 5.41 2.95 14.90
CA ARG A 108 5.85 4.23 15.46
C ARG A 108 6.64 5.01 14.42
N VAL A 109 6.29 6.28 14.27
CA VAL A 109 6.94 7.19 13.32
C VAL A 109 7.28 8.48 14.04
N LYS A 110 8.56 8.85 14.03
CA LYS A 110 9.01 10.16 14.50
C LYS A 110 9.23 11.08 13.30
N ALA A 111 8.56 12.22 13.28
CA ALA A 111 8.73 13.22 12.23
C ALA A 111 8.91 14.60 12.81
N ARG A 112 9.72 15.42 12.12
CA ARG A 112 10.00 16.81 12.46
C ARG A 112 9.59 17.70 11.30
N ASN A 113 8.88 18.78 11.60
CA ASN A 113 8.61 19.85 10.66
C ASN A 113 9.58 21.00 10.94
N ASN A 114 10.41 21.34 9.96
CA ASN A 114 11.44 22.38 10.07
C ASN A 114 10.99 23.76 9.56
N ALA A 115 9.68 23.94 9.30
CA ALA A 115 9.18 25.26 8.95
C ALA A 115 9.41 26.24 10.12
N LYS A 116 9.89 27.45 9.81
CA LYS A 116 10.31 28.45 10.82
C LYS A 116 9.15 29.11 11.55
N LEU A 117 8.04 29.36 10.86
CA LEU A 117 6.87 30.05 11.42
C LEU A 117 5.62 29.19 11.28
N PRO A 118 4.72 29.17 12.29
CA PRO A 118 3.43 28.51 12.20
C PRO A 118 2.48 29.31 11.31
N SER A 119 2.01 28.67 10.26
CA SER A 119 0.97 29.16 9.35
C SER A 119 0.21 27.96 8.78
N LEU A 120 -0.93 28.22 8.13
CA LEU A 120 -1.68 27.14 7.46
C LEU A 120 -0.83 26.43 6.40
N ASP A 121 -0.01 27.19 5.67
CA ASP A 121 0.82 26.69 4.58
C ASP A 121 2.05 25.90 5.05
N THR A 122 2.48 26.12 6.29
CA THR A 122 3.62 25.43 6.89
C THR A 122 3.22 24.22 7.72
N THR A 123 1.93 24.09 8.04
CA THR A 123 1.39 22.91 8.70
C THR A 123 1.38 21.73 7.74
N ALA A 124 1.92 20.60 8.20
CA ALA A 124 1.98 19.37 7.42
C ALA A 124 1.03 18.32 7.97
N ARG A 125 0.70 17.34 7.14
CA ARG A 125 0.00 16.12 7.55
C ARG A 125 0.92 14.94 7.38
N VAL A 126 0.94 14.02 8.33
CA VAL A 126 1.72 12.78 8.27
C VAL A 126 0.74 11.63 8.28
N LYS A 127 0.64 10.91 7.16
CA LYS A 127 -0.09 9.66 7.06
C LYS A 127 0.82 8.51 7.44
N VAL A 128 0.49 7.85 8.55
CA VAL A 128 1.14 6.63 9.01
C VAL A 128 0.27 5.45 8.59
N THR A 129 0.89 4.43 8.01
CA THR A 129 0.23 3.23 7.49
C THR A 129 0.92 2.00 8.07
N ALA A 130 0.18 1.25 8.87
CA ALA A 130 0.54 -0.05 9.41
C ALA A 130 -0.10 -1.13 8.53
N THR A 131 0.71 -2.02 7.95
CA THR A 131 0.22 -3.15 7.15
C THR A 131 0.67 -4.45 7.78
N THR A 132 -0.23 -5.42 7.86
CA THR A 132 0.06 -6.81 8.23
C THR A 132 -0.38 -7.73 7.09
N THR A 133 0.51 -8.65 6.69
CA THR A 133 0.26 -9.61 5.60
C THR A 133 0.52 -11.03 6.10
N TYR A 134 -0.41 -11.97 5.94
CA TYR A 134 -0.24 -13.39 6.31
C TYR A 134 -1.03 -14.32 5.38
#